data_AF-A0A2N2PK34-F1
#
_entry.id   AF-A0A2N2PK34-F1
#
_cell.length_a   1.000
_cell.length_b   1.000
_cell.length_c   1.000
_cell.angle_alpha   90.00
_cell.angle_beta   90.00
_cell.angle_gamma   90.00
#
_symmetry.space_group_name_H-M   'P 1'
#
loop_
_entity.id
_entity.type
_entity.pdbx_description
1 polymer ?
#
loop_
_entity_poly.entity_id
_entity_poly.type
_entity_poly.pdbx_seq_one_letter_code
_entity_poly.pdbx_strand_id
1 'polypeptide(L)'
;MTSAANDSRSPDAVTAQRVTNPLVRKLGLAAVIVMVGLAIYGIRIQYLTAMRVNPTIDQELVQPYAKAIVAGELDDAYAQFTSAAFREKISLEKYKEAQAANLAEFGRLKTLSIKPNDAFQSQGNLFSGMSYYYGQLDYKAEKSDLWIAWDVVQENGKYVIDATFAVRLETLTPRTF
;
A
#
# COMPACT_ATOMS: atom_id res chain seq x y z
N MET A 1 -20.41 -48.38 74.44
CA MET A 1 -19.20 -48.53 73.61
C MET A 1 -19.66 -48.94 72.23
N THR A 2 -19.79 -47.99 71.31
CA THR A 2 -20.29 -48.27 69.95
C THR A 2 -19.69 -47.28 68.96
N SER A 3 -19.02 -47.88 67.98
CA SER A 3 -18.84 -47.47 66.58
C SER A 3 -18.11 -46.16 66.26
N ALA A 4 -16.85 -46.33 65.85
CA ALA A 4 -16.09 -45.37 65.06
C ALA A 4 -16.72 -45.20 63.66
N ALA A 5 -16.96 -43.95 63.27
CA ALA A 5 -17.29 -43.56 61.90
C ALA A 5 -16.01 -43.59 61.06
N ASN A 6 -15.95 -44.49 60.08
CA ASN A 6 -14.90 -44.56 59.08
C ASN A 6 -15.37 -43.80 57.84
N ASP A 7 -14.96 -42.54 57.72
CA ASP A 7 -15.28 -41.67 56.59
C ASP A 7 -14.18 -41.81 55.52
N SER A 8 -14.39 -42.73 54.59
CA SER A 8 -13.49 -42.97 53.45
C SER A 8 -13.83 -42.01 52.31
N ARG A 9 -12.97 -41.02 52.09
CA ARG A 9 -12.95 -40.21 50.85
C ARG A 9 -12.88 -41.12 49.61
N SER A 10 -13.60 -40.76 48.56
CA SER A 10 -13.02 -40.80 47.22
C SER A 10 -13.44 -39.54 46.45
N PRO A 11 -12.48 -38.74 45.96
CA PRO A 11 -12.78 -37.61 45.10
C PRO A 11 -13.15 -38.18 43.74
N ASP A 12 -14.44 -38.14 43.41
CA ASP A 12 -14.87 -38.26 42.01
C ASP A 12 -14.35 -37.03 41.27
N ALA A 13 -13.07 -37.10 40.91
CA ALA A 13 -12.51 -36.44 39.75
C ALA A 13 -13.25 -37.03 38.55
N VAL A 14 -14.47 -36.52 38.32
CA VAL A 14 -15.17 -36.65 37.06
C VAL A 14 -14.28 -35.96 36.05
N THR A 15 -13.37 -36.78 35.52
CA THR A 15 -12.50 -36.49 34.42
C THR A 15 -13.43 -36.06 33.31
N ALA A 16 -13.51 -34.75 33.05
CA ALA A 16 -14.23 -34.20 31.92
C ALA A 16 -13.53 -34.67 30.65
N GLN A 17 -13.81 -35.91 30.27
CA GLN A 17 -13.34 -36.50 29.03
C GLN A 17 -14.11 -35.78 27.92
N ARG A 18 -13.55 -34.66 27.45
CA ARG A 18 -14.02 -33.97 26.25
C ARG A 18 -13.89 -34.94 25.08
N VAL A 19 -14.93 -35.72 24.84
CA VAL A 19 -15.15 -36.45 23.60
C VAL A 19 -15.32 -35.39 22.51
N THR A 20 -14.20 -34.93 21.98
CA THR A 20 -14.19 -34.01 20.84
C THR A 20 -14.63 -34.83 19.64
N ASN A 21 -15.87 -34.60 19.21
CA ASN A 21 -16.49 -35.28 18.09
C ASN A 21 -15.51 -35.31 16.89
N PRO A 22 -15.24 -36.47 16.27
CA PRO A 22 -14.30 -36.59 15.16
C PRO A 22 -14.65 -35.68 13.98
N LEU A 23 -15.93 -35.31 13.80
CA LEU A 23 -16.35 -34.29 12.83
C LEU A 23 -15.82 -32.89 13.20
N VAL A 24 -15.89 -32.50 14.48
CA VAL A 24 -15.36 -31.22 14.96
C VAL A 24 -13.85 -31.15 14.78
N ARG A 25 -13.13 -32.27 14.99
CA ARG A 25 -11.68 -32.36 14.72
C ARG A 25 -11.36 -32.20 13.23
N LYS A 26 -12.12 -32.86 12.34
CA LYS A 26 -11.93 -32.76 10.89
C LYS A 26 -12.25 -31.36 10.35
N LEU A 27 -13.33 -30.74 10.84
CA LEU A 27 -13.70 -29.37 10.49
C LEU A 27 -12.67 -28.36 10.99
N GLY A 28 -12.16 -28.53 12.22
CA GLY A 28 -11.07 -27.71 12.75
C GLY A 28 -9.81 -27.81 11.92
N LEU A 29 -9.42 -29.02 11.49
CA LEU A 29 -8.27 -29.22 10.61
C LEU A 29 -8.47 -28.56 9.24
N ALA A 30 -9.65 -28.70 8.64
CA ALA A 30 -9.97 -28.06 7.36
C ALA A 30 -9.90 -26.53 7.46
N ALA A 31 -10.43 -25.94 8.54
CA ALA A 31 -10.34 -24.51 8.78
C ALA A 31 -8.88 -24.03 8.91
N VAL A 32 -8.04 -24.78 9.61
CA VAL A 32 -6.61 -24.48 9.72
C VAL A 32 -5.92 -24.53 8.36
N ILE A 33 -6.20 -25.54 7.53
CA ILE A 33 -5.62 -25.65 6.18
C ILE A 33 -6.01 -24.44 5.33
N VAL A 34 -7.28 -24.04 5.35
CA VAL A 34 -7.75 -22.85 4.62
C VAL A 34 -7.06 -21.58 5.13
N MET A 35 -7.00 -21.38 6.45
CA MET A 35 -6.34 -20.22 7.05
C MET A 35 -4.85 -20.15 6.70
N VAL A 36 -4.13 -21.28 6.74
CA VAL A 36 -2.73 -21.35 6.35
C VAL A 36 -2.55 -21.05 4.87
N GLY A 37 -3.40 -21.59 3.99
CA GLY A 37 -3.36 -21.31 2.56
C GLY A 37 -3.57 -19.82 2.25
N LEU A 38 -4.54 -19.19 2.91
CA LEU A 38 -4.79 -17.75 2.79
C LEU A 38 -3.61 -16.92 3.32
N ALA A 39 -3.02 -17.31 4.45
CA ALA A 39 -1.85 -16.64 5.01
C ALA A 39 -0.64 -16.70 4.06
N ILE A 40 -0.35 -17.88 3.50
CA ILE A 40 0.74 -18.05 2.52
C ILE A 40 0.48 -17.20 1.28
N TYR A 41 -0.75 -17.19 0.78
CA TYR A 41 -1.13 -16.36 -0.37
C TYR A 41 -0.94 -14.85 -0.07
N GLY A 42 -1.40 -14.39 1.09
CA GLY A 42 -1.22 -13.01 1.54
C GLY A 42 0.26 -12.60 1.64
N ILE A 43 1.09 -13.45 2.26
CA ILE A 43 2.55 -13.23 2.35
C ILE A 43 3.17 -13.16 0.96
N ARG A 44 2.78 -14.06 0.04
CA ARG A 44 3.30 -14.08 -1.33
C ARG A 44 2.99 -12.78 -2.06
N ILE A 45 1.76 -12.27 -1.96
CA ILE A 45 1.36 -11.01 -2.59
C ILE A 45 2.15 -9.84 -2.01
N GLN A 46 2.27 -9.74 -0.69
CA GLN A 46 3.09 -8.71 -0.03
C GLN A 46 4.54 -8.77 -0.49
N TYR A 47 5.13 -9.97 -0.55
CA TYR A 47 6.50 -10.17 -0.99
C TYR A 47 6.70 -9.73 -2.45
N LEU A 48 5.79 -10.09 -3.35
CA LEU A 48 5.87 -9.67 -4.75
C LEU A 48 5.74 -8.15 -4.92
N THR A 49 4.84 -7.50 -4.19
CA THR A 49 4.67 -6.04 -4.23
C THR A 49 5.90 -5.32 -3.68
N ALA A 50 6.47 -5.79 -2.57
CA ALA A 50 7.65 -5.20 -1.95
C ALA A 50 8.92 -5.39 -2.78
N MET A 51 9.13 -6.57 -3.36
CA MET A 51 10.39 -6.93 -4.02
C MET A 51 10.40 -6.68 -5.54
N ARG A 52 9.25 -6.49 -6.17
CA ARG A 52 9.17 -6.23 -7.62
C ARG A 52 8.51 -4.91 -7.94
N VAL A 53 7.26 -4.72 -7.51
CA VAL A 53 6.48 -3.56 -7.93
C VAL A 53 7.10 -2.25 -7.43
N ASN A 54 7.42 -2.14 -6.14
CA ASN A 54 7.98 -0.91 -5.58
C ASN A 54 9.34 -0.53 -6.19
N PRO A 55 10.33 -1.44 -6.29
CA PRO A 55 11.57 -1.15 -7.00
C PRO A 55 11.35 -0.73 -8.45
N THR A 56 10.42 -1.38 -9.17
CA THR A 56 10.11 -1.03 -10.56
C THR A 56 9.47 0.35 -10.67
N ILE A 57 8.48 0.68 -9.83
CA ILE A 57 7.86 2.01 -9.81
C ILE A 57 8.89 3.08 -9.45
N ASP A 58 9.78 2.84 -8.49
CA ASP A 58 10.84 3.79 -8.15
C ASP A 58 11.76 4.05 -9.36
N GLN A 59 12.26 2.98 -9.98
CA GLN A 59 13.25 3.05 -11.06
C GLN A 59 12.67 3.55 -12.39
N GLU A 60 11.45 3.17 -12.74
CA GLU A 60 10.84 3.46 -14.04
C GLU A 60 9.93 4.70 -14.04
N LEU A 61 9.44 5.11 -12.86
CA LEU A 61 8.52 6.24 -12.74
C LEU A 61 9.04 7.33 -11.81
N VAL A 62 9.27 7.05 -10.52
CA VAL A 62 9.58 8.09 -9.52
C VAL A 62 10.88 8.81 -9.83
N GLN A 63 11.98 8.07 -10.00
CA GLN A 63 13.31 8.65 -10.24
C GLN A 63 13.39 9.37 -11.60
N PRO A 64 12.90 8.79 -12.72
CA PRO A 64 12.87 9.50 -14.00
C PRO A 64 11.99 10.75 -13.99
N TYR A 65 10.82 10.68 -13.36
CA TYR A 65 9.94 11.84 -13.20
C TYR A 65 10.64 12.96 -12.44
N ALA A 66 11.22 12.65 -11.27
CA ALA A 66 11.92 13.64 -10.45
C ALA A 66 13.07 14.31 -11.22
N LYS A 67 13.81 13.55 -12.04
CA LYS A 67 14.86 14.10 -12.91
C LYS A 67 14.30 15.08 -13.93
N ALA A 68 13.19 14.73 -14.60
CA ALA A 68 12.54 15.62 -15.56
C ALA A 68 12.05 16.92 -14.91
N ILE A 69 11.49 16.84 -13.70
CA ILE A 69 11.09 18.03 -12.92
C ILE A 69 12.29 18.92 -12.58
N VAL A 70 13.40 18.33 -12.10
CA VAL A 70 14.62 19.07 -11.76
C VAL A 70 15.26 19.71 -13.01
N ALA A 71 15.20 19.03 -14.15
CA ALA A 71 15.69 19.55 -15.43
C ALA A 71 14.78 20.63 -16.04
N GLY A 72 13.55 20.80 -15.54
CA GLY A 72 12.56 21.72 -16.11
C GLY A 72 11.90 21.20 -17.39
N GLU A 73 12.05 19.90 -17.69
CA GLU A 73 11.49 19.22 -18.86
C GLU A 73 10.00 18.89 -18.64
N LEU A 74 9.19 19.91 -18.35
CA LEU A 74 7.81 19.74 -17.89
C LEU A 74 6.87 19.17 -18.97
N ASP A 75 7.13 19.47 -20.24
CA ASP A 75 6.36 18.92 -21.36
C ASP A 75 6.54 17.40 -21.46
N ASP A 76 7.79 16.95 -21.40
CA ASP A 76 8.14 15.53 -21.39
C ASP A 76 7.66 14.84 -20.12
N ALA A 77 7.79 15.51 -18.96
CA ALA A 77 7.31 14.95 -17.71
C ALA A 77 5.80 14.66 -17.77
N TYR A 78 5.03 15.64 -18.26
CA TYR A 78 3.60 15.51 -18.45
C TYR A 78 3.25 14.43 -19.48
N ALA A 79 3.90 14.40 -20.64
CA ALA A 79 3.57 13.44 -21.69
C ALA A 79 3.96 12.00 -21.34
N GLN A 80 5.10 11.79 -20.68
CA GLN A 80 5.70 10.45 -20.52
C GLN A 80 5.34 9.75 -19.21
N PHE A 81 5.00 10.50 -18.16
CA PHE A 81 4.82 9.95 -16.81
C PHE A 81 3.42 10.13 -16.25
N THR A 82 2.51 10.83 -16.94
CA THR A 82 1.09 10.90 -16.52
C THR A 82 0.23 9.91 -17.31
N SER A 83 -0.92 9.53 -16.78
CA SER A 83 -1.90 8.67 -17.46
C SER A 83 -2.72 9.45 -18.49
N ALA A 84 -3.42 8.75 -19.38
CA ALA A 84 -4.38 9.40 -20.28
C ALA A 84 -5.49 10.12 -19.49
N ALA A 85 -5.99 9.49 -18.43
CA ALA A 85 -7.05 10.06 -17.58
C ALA A 85 -6.58 11.29 -16.79
N PHE A 86 -5.31 11.34 -16.36
CA PHE A 86 -4.73 12.55 -15.77
C PHE A 86 -4.74 13.69 -16.78
N ARG A 87 -4.29 13.44 -18.01
CA ARG A 87 -4.21 14.45 -19.08
C ARG A 87 -5.57 14.96 -19.55
N GLU A 88 -6.60 14.12 -19.49
CA GLU A 88 -7.98 14.54 -19.75
C GLU A 88 -8.49 15.53 -18.69
N LYS A 89 -8.12 15.33 -17.43
CA LYS A 89 -8.55 16.18 -16.30
C LYS A 89 -7.73 17.46 -16.17
N ILE A 90 -6.43 17.38 -16.43
CA ILE A 90 -5.46 18.46 -16.18
C ILE A 90 -4.73 18.73 -17.48
N SER A 91 -4.93 19.92 -18.07
CA SER A 91 -4.18 20.35 -19.25
C SER A 91 -2.70 20.57 -18.93
N LEU A 92 -1.86 20.50 -19.97
CA LEU A 92 -0.43 20.79 -19.87
C LEU A 92 -0.14 22.18 -19.26
N GLU A 93 -0.93 23.20 -19.62
CA GLU A 93 -0.79 24.55 -19.09
C GLU A 93 -1.04 24.58 -17.57
N LYS A 94 -2.14 23.98 -17.11
CA LYS A 94 -2.45 23.86 -15.68
C LYS A 94 -1.40 23.06 -14.93
N TYR A 95 -0.86 22.03 -15.56
CA TYR A 95 0.25 21.26 -15.00
C TYR A 95 1.49 22.15 -14.81
N LYS A 96 1.89 22.94 -15.82
CA LYS A 96 3.01 23.89 -15.72
C LYS A 96 2.77 24.97 -14.66
N GLU A 97 1.56 25.51 -14.58
CA GLU A 97 1.17 26.48 -13.54
C GLU A 97 1.32 25.88 -12.14
N ALA A 98 0.88 24.64 -11.95
CA ALA A 98 1.03 23.93 -10.68
C ALA A 98 2.51 23.69 -10.34
N GLN A 99 3.34 23.30 -11.31
CA GLN A 99 4.78 23.16 -11.10
C GLN A 99 5.45 24.48 -10.72
N ALA A 100 5.06 25.58 -11.36
CA ALA A 100 5.54 26.92 -11.00
C ALA A 100 5.11 27.31 -9.58
N ALA A 101 3.87 27.01 -9.19
CA ALA A 101 3.38 27.24 -7.83
C ALA A 101 4.13 26.39 -6.79
N ASN A 102 4.40 25.11 -7.09
CA ASN A 102 5.18 24.22 -6.23
C ASN A 102 6.63 24.72 -6.08
N LEU A 103 7.26 25.16 -7.17
CA LEU A 103 8.60 25.76 -7.14
C LEU A 103 8.61 27.05 -6.31
N ALA A 104 7.59 27.90 -6.44
CA ALA A 104 7.48 29.12 -5.65
C ALA A 104 7.29 28.83 -4.15
N GLU A 105 6.43 27.88 -3.80
CA GLU A 105 6.11 27.52 -2.41
C GLU A 105 7.25 26.74 -1.73
N PHE A 106 7.73 25.67 -2.36
CA PHE A 106 8.65 24.71 -1.75
C PHE A 106 10.10 24.85 -2.21
N GLY A 107 10.37 25.64 -3.25
CA GLY A 107 11.69 25.73 -3.87
C GLY A 107 11.99 24.55 -4.80
N ARG A 108 13.24 24.45 -5.27
CA ARG A 108 13.61 23.38 -6.20
C ARG A 108 13.52 22.02 -5.52
N LEU A 109 13.00 21.03 -6.26
CA LEU A 109 13.02 19.64 -5.84
C LEU A 109 14.49 19.19 -5.69
N LYS A 110 14.81 18.59 -4.54
CA LYS A 110 16.11 17.96 -4.29
C LYS A 110 16.03 16.46 -4.43
N THR A 111 14.97 15.87 -3.90
CA THR A 111 14.82 14.41 -3.88
C THR A 111 13.35 14.05 -3.80
N LEU A 112 13.00 12.98 -4.51
CA LEU A 112 11.71 12.32 -4.42
C LEU A 112 11.97 10.84 -4.19
N SER A 113 11.39 10.28 -3.12
CA SER A 113 11.61 8.87 -2.77
C SER A 113 10.36 8.25 -2.19
N ILE A 114 10.15 6.97 -2.48
CA ILE A 114 9.08 6.19 -1.86
C ILE A 114 9.29 6.14 -0.35
N LYS A 115 8.23 6.44 0.41
CA LYS A 115 8.26 6.35 1.86
C LYS A 115 8.27 4.87 2.26
N PRO A 116 9.26 4.37 3.04
CA PRO A 116 9.45 2.93 3.28
C PRO A 116 8.23 2.19 3.85
N ASN A 117 7.43 2.87 4.68
CA ASN A 117 6.27 2.28 5.35
C ASN A 117 4.95 2.50 4.59
N ASP A 118 4.95 3.36 3.58
CA ASP A 118 3.77 3.75 2.79
C ASP A 118 4.04 3.53 1.30
N ALA A 119 4.80 2.47 0.99
CA ALA A 119 5.15 2.07 -0.35
C ALA A 119 3.91 1.73 -1.19
N PHE A 120 4.03 1.74 -2.51
CA PHE A 120 2.92 1.50 -3.42
C PHE A 120 2.26 0.14 -3.14
N GLN A 121 0.99 0.20 -2.72
CA GLN A 121 0.16 -0.97 -2.48
C GLN A 121 -0.85 -1.10 -3.60
N SER A 122 -1.03 -2.33 -4.10
CA SER A 122 -2.08 -2.61 -5.08
C SER A 122 -3.43 -2.36 -4.43
N GLN A 123 -4.15 -1.34 -4.90
CA GLN A 123 -5.57 -1.20 -4.64
C GLN A 123 -6.28 -2.03 -5.72
N GLY A 124 -6.33 -3.34 -5.49
CA GLY A 124 -6.95 -4.26 -6.45
C GLY A 124 -8.42 -3.92 -6.63
N ASN A 125 -8.78 -3.35 -7.78
CA ASN A 125 -10.15 -3.42 -8.25
C ASN A 125 -10.29 -4.74 -9.01
N LEU A 126 -10.80 -5.77 -8.32
CA LEU A 126 -11.00 -7.13 -8.87
C LEU A 126 -11.84 -7.15 -10.16
N PHE A 127 -12.49 -6.03 -10.51
CA PHE A 127 -13.43 -5.93 -11.62
C PHE A 127 -12.95 -5.03 -12.77
N SER A 128 -11.87 -4.24 -12.63
CA SER A 128 -11.43 -3.32 -13.69
C SER A 128 -10.32 -3.86 -14.59
N GLY A 129 -9.65 -4.94 -14.19
CA GLY A 129 -8.47 -5.47 -14.90
C GLY A 129 -7.27 -4.52 -14.94
N MET A 130 -7.37 -3.33 -14.33
CA MET A 130 -6.29 -2.36 -14.23
C MET A 130 -5.57 -2.49 -12.90
N SER A 131 -4.25 -2.61 -12.95
CA SER A 131 -3.40 -2.56 -11.77
C SER A 131 -3.30 -1.11 -11.27
N TYR A 132 -3.98 -0.83 -10.16
CA TYR A 132 -3.96 0.48 -9.51
C TYR A 132 -3.10 0.40 -8.25
N TYR A 133 -2.23 1.38 -8.05
CA TYR A 133 -1.30 1.43 -6.95
C TYR A 133 -1.35 2.78 -6.27
N TYR A 134 -1.42 2.78 -4.95
CA TYR A 134 -1.35 4.00 -4.14
C TYR A 134 -0.13 3.95 -3.25
N GLY A 135 0.66 5.02 -3.22
CA GLY A 135 1.86 5.13 -2.39
C GLY A 135 2.15 6.57 -1.98
N GLN A 136 2.80 6.74 -0.82
CA GLN A 136 3.30 8.04 -0.37
C GLN A 136 4.77 8.19 -0.70
N LEU A 137 5.15 9.44 -0.98
CA LEU A 137 6.51 9.84 -1.31
C LEU A 137 6.96 10.97 -0.39
N ASP A 138 8.23 10.91 0.00
CA ASP A 138 8.93 12.03 0.62
C ASP A 138 9.34 13.00 -0.49
N TYR A 139 8.71 14.18 -0.55
CA TYR A 139 9.08 15.28 -1.43
C TYR A 139 10.00 16.22 -0.65
N LYS A 140 11.30 16.20 -0.97
CA LYS A 140 12.30 17.04 -0.33
C LYS A 140 12.71 18.18 -1.23
N ALA A 141 12.54 19.42 -0.77
CA ALA A 141 12.84 20.60 -1.57
C ALA A 141 13.72 21.61 -0.82
N GLU A 142 14.00 22.74 -1.45
CA GLU A 142 14.89 23.76 -0.87
C GLU A 142 14.31 24.44 0.36
N LYS A 143 13.02 24.78 0.35
CA LYS A 143 12.36 25.58 1.40
C LYS A 143 11.61 24.73 2.42
N SER A 144 10.99 23.65 1.97
CA SER A 144 10.19 22.77 2.83
C SER A 144 10.17 21.36 2.28
N ASP A 145 10.13 20.41 3.19
CA ASP A 145 9.80 19.03 2.88
C ASP A 145 8.30 18.83 3.09
N LEU A 146 7.69 17.92 2.32
CA LEU A 146 6.32 17.51 2.51
C LEU A 146 6.11 16.06 2.07
N TRP A 147 5.01 15.49 2.53
CA TRP A 147 4.54 14.21 2.04
C TRP A 147 3.53 14.42 0.94
N ILE A 148 3.72 13.67 -0.14
CA ILE A 148 2.76 13.60 -1.23
C ILE A 148 2.32 12.15 -1.40
N ALA A 149 1.15 11.95 -1.99
CA ALA A 149 0.69 10.63 -2.39
C ALA A 149 0.41 10.61 -3.88
N TRP A 150 0.72 9.49 -4.52
CA TRP A 150 0.42 9.25 -5.92
C TRP A 150 -0.50 8.05 -6.05
N ASP A 151 -1.46 8.21 -6.95
CA ASP A 151 -2.10 7.09 -7.61
C ASP A 151 -1.35 6.78 -8.91
N VAL A 152 -1.01 5.52 -9.09
CA VAL A 152 -0.23 5.01 -10.22
C VAL A 152 -1.01 3.89 -10.88
N VAL A 153 -1.10 3.93 -12.20
CA VAL A 153 -1.71 2.91 -13.03
C VAL A 153 -0.70 2.34 -14.01
N GLN A 154 -0.96 1.14 -14.53
CA GLN A 154 -0.17 0.57 -15.60
C GLN A 154 -0.88 0.78 -16.96
N GLU A 155 -0.29 1.58 -17.84
CA GLU A 155 -0.75 1.81 -19.21
C GLU A 155 0.30 1.27 -20.20
N ASN A 156 -0.10 0.42 -21.13
CA ASN A 156 0.80 -0.17 -22.15
C ASN A 156 2.07 -0.82 -21.56
N GLY A 157 1.94 -1.44 -20.37
CA GLY A 157 3.05 -2.07 -19.67
C GLY A 157 3.94 -1.13 -18.83
N LYS A 158 3.73 0.19 -18.89
CA LYS A 158 4.50 1.19 -18.13
C LYS A 158 3.67 1.76 -16.98
N TYR A 159 4.33 2.03 -15.85
CA TYR A 159 3.71 2.74 -14.72
C TYR A 159 3.65 4.25 -15.00
N VAL A 160 2.48 4.85 -14.75
CA VAL A 160 2.21 6.28 -14.94
C VAL A 160 1.34 6.85 -13.82
N ILE A 161 1.48 8.14 -13.55
CA ILE A 161 0.76 8.89 -12.51
C ILE A 161 -0.67 9.19 -12.99
N ASP A 162 -1.65 8.72 -12.24
CA ASP A 162 -3.07 8.99 -12.50
C ASP A 162 -3.63 10.14 -11.65
N ALA A 163 -3.11 10.31 -10.44
CA ALA A 163 -3.44 11.43 -9.56
C ALA A 163 -2.32 11.70 -8.55
N THR A 164 -2.28 12.94 -8.05
CA THR A 164 -1.33 13.39 -7.04
C THR A 164 -2.04 14.17 -5.93
N PHE A 165 -1.57 14.00 -4.70
CA PHE A 165 -2.17 14.58 -3.51
C PHE A 165 -1.11 15.12 -2.56
N ALA A 166 -1.41 16.22 -1.88
CA ALA A 166 -0.64 16.65 -0.72
C ALA A 166 -1.18 15.95 0.53
N VAL A 167 -0.29 15.43 1.37
CA VAL A 167 -0.65 14.79 2.64
C VAL A 167 -0.39 15.78 3.78
N ARG A 168 -1.45 16.24 4.47
CA ARG A 168 -1.33 17.06 5.69
C ARG A 168 -2.25 16.53 6.77
N LEU A 169 -1.71 16.24 7.96
CA LEU A 169 -2.48 15.89 9.16
C LEU A 169 -3.62 14.88 8.86
N GLU A 170 -3.27 13.76 8.20
CA GLU A 170 -4.19 12.67 7.81
C GLU A 170 -5.24 13.01 6.71
N THR A 171 -5.19 14.21 6.13
CA THR A 171 -6.02 14.58 4.99
C THR A 171 -5.25 14.51 3.67
N LEU A 172 -5.88 13.93 2.64
CA LEU A 172 -5.41 13.95 1.26
C LEU A 172 -6.08 15.11 0.54
N THR A 173 -5.29 16.11 0.15
CA THR A 173 -5.79 17.25 -0.63
C THR A 173 -5.31 17.10 -2.07
N PRO A 174 -6.21 17.00 -3.06
CA PRO A 174 -5.82 16.96 -4.48
C PRO A 174 -4.91 18.14 -4.82
N ARG A 175 -3.73 17.84 -5.36
CA ARG A 175 -2.75 18.85 -5.76
C ARG A 175 -1.82 18.26 -6.78
N THR A 176 -1.62 18.97 -7.88
CA THR A 176 -0.68 18.58 -8.93
C THR A 176 0.75 18.79 -8.47
N PHE A 177 1.53 17.70 -8.47
CA PHE A 177 2.97 17.66 -8.22
C PHE A 177 3.68 17.03 -9.39
#